data_AF-A0A3N0YJL8-F1
#
_entry.id   AF-A0A3N0YJL8-F1
#
_cell.length_a   1.000
_cell.length_b   1.000
_cell.length_c   1.000
_cell.angle_alpha   90.00
_cell.angle_beta   90.00
_cell.angle_gamma   90.00
#
_symmetry.space_group_name_H-M   'P 1'
#
loop_
_entity.id
_entity.type
_entity.pdbx_description
1 polymer ?
#
loop_
_entity_poly.entity_id
_entity_poly.type
_entity_poly.pdbx_seq_one_letter_code
_entity_poly.pdbx_strand_id
1 'polypeptide(L)'
;MEWRIIVPVLCLIGILHVPGNAAQTKSPTILYRFTLHFSINDTFLSDYSNITNNATSHLIKNITSQVEPLYKLKYPNFQRFDISKFSNGSIVTEGELQFSNDSKPNASDLAQVLNNGSFSFALIMNSTKTAEVTETAVAKISLVFKLLQTFKANYSNLNDPETKELTNNITTACSRVYKSRFPQFYRMLIKSFSNGSIVTDSVLEFNTANSASPDVTEVKNTLIAAITNGNFSFKVDNTSIISAVIPEIDSSLKDYNITFKMNQTFTNDLSNMSSDGATKLAKNVTSELDGLYKNFKDFNRTLVWRFRNGSIVVDGLLGFNRSSNALPSVSVLARTLAEAVRNGTVKLPIDPKSINVTDPATGVSANRSPVLASMLTAVWMTLASLLLSAVIH
;
A
#
# COMPACT_ATOMS: atom_id res chain seq x y z
N MET A 1 -17.66 25.52 -71.53
CA MET A 1 -16.53 25.32 -70.60
C MET A 1 -16.94 25.94 -69.28
N GLU A 2 -17.44 25.15 -68.34
CA GLU A 2 -17.55 25.59 -66.94
C GLU A 2 -17.28 24.39 -66.02
N TRP A 3 -16.62 24.70 -64.92
CA TRP A 3 -15.86 23.77 -64.09
C TRP A 3 -16.73 23.07 -63.03
N ARG A 4 -16.30 21.85 -62.70
CA ARG A 4 -16.81 20.94 -61.67
C ARG A 4 -16.69 21.54 -60.27
N ILE A 5 -17.69 21.35 -59.40
CA ILE A 5 -17.44 21.01 -57.98
C ILE A 5 -18.47 19.96 -57.53
N ILE A 6 -17.96 18.73 -57.39
CA ILE A 6 -18.57 17.62 -56.66
C ILE A 6 -18.19 17.84 -55.19
N VAL A 7 -19.18 17.99 -54.30
CA VAL A 7 -18.96 17.89 -52.85
C VAL A 7 -19.49 16.53 -52.41
N PRO A 8 -18.62 15.56 -52.04
CA PRO A 8 -19.05 14.39 -51.29
C PRO A 8 -19.21 14.79 -49.82
N VAL A 9 -20.38 14.49 -49.26
CA VAL A 9 -20.65 14.48 -47.82
C VAL A 9 -19.65 13.52 -47.17
N LEU A 10 -18.63 14.08 -46.52
CA LEU A 10 -17.66 13.35 -45.74
C LEU A 10 -18.38 12.80 -44.50
N CYS A 11 -18.55 11.48 -44.45
CA CYS A 11 -18.92 10.77 -43.23
C CYS A 11 -17.91 11.11 -42.13
N LEU A 12 -18.30 12.03 -41.25
CA LEU A 12 -17.59 12.29 -40.00
C LEU A 12 -17.88 11.08 -39.09
N ILE A 13 -17.08 10.02 -39.23
CA ILE A 13 -16.96 8.98 -38.20
C ILE A 13 -16.34 9.69 -37.00
N GLY A 14 -17.21 10.22 -36.15
CA GLY A 14 -16.86 10.59 -34.79
C GLY A 14 -16.40 9.31 -34.11
N ILE A 15 -15.09 9.08 -34.12
CA ILE A 15 -14.44 8.22 -33.13
C ILE A 15 -14.75 8.89 -31.80
N LEU A 16 -15.85 8.43 -31.18
CA LEU A 16 -16.13 8.69 -29.79
C LEU A 16 -14.97 8.01 -29.05
N HIS A 17 -13.91 8.79 -28.80
CA HIS A 17 -12.87 8.44 -27.88
C HIS A 17 -13.53 8.44 -26.51
N VAL A 18 -14.21 7.34 -26.18
CA VAL A 18 -14.52 7.00 -24.81
C VAL A 18 -13.17 7.04 -24.11
N PRO A 19 -12.95 7.89 -23.10
CA PRO A 19 -11.78 7.77 -22.26
C PRO A 19 -11.93 6.42 -21.56
N GLY A 20 -11.45 5.37 -22.20
CA GLY A 20 -11.05 4.18 -21.50
C GLY A 20 -10.06 4.70 -20.48
N ASN A 21 -10.39 4.56 -19.19
CA ASN A 21 -9.41 4.64 -18.13
C ASN A 21 -8.32 3.62 -18.48
N ALA A 22 -7.33 4.06 -19.26
CA ALA A 22 -6.08 3.37 -19.44
C ALA A 22 -5.55 3.25 -18.02
N ALA A 23 -5.60 2.02 -17.52
CA ALA A 23 -5.01 1.65 -16.26
C ALA A 23 -3.59 2.20 -16.25
N GLN A 24 -3.33 3.18 -15.37
CA GLN A 24 -1.96 3.60 -15.09
C GLN A 24 -1.22 2.34 -14.67
N THR A 25 -0.28 1.90 -15.51
CA THR A 25 0.62 0.79 -15.24
C THR A 25 1.47 1.18 -14.04
N LYS A 26 1.01 0.83 -12.84
CA LYS A 26 1.82 0.90 -11.63
C LYS A 26 2.82 -0.25 -11.68
N SER A 27 3.98 -0.01 -12.29
CA SER A 27 5.14 -0.88 -12.13
C SER A 27 5.43 -1.05 -10.63
N PRO A 28 5.80 -2.25 -10.17
CA PRO A 28 6.20 -2.45 -8.78
C PRO A 28 7.37 -1.52 -8.46
N THR A 29 7.21 -0.69 -7.44
CA THR A 29 8.27 0.19 -6.94
C THR A 29 9.34 -0.69 -6.28
N ILE A 30 10.43 -0.99 -6.97
CA ILE A 30 11.60 -1.60 -6.32
C ILE A 30 12.30 -0.51 -5.52
N LEU A 31 12.66 -0.83 -4.28
CA LEU A 31 13.38 0.04 -3.37
C LEU A 31 14.73 -0.60 -3.03
N TYR A 32 15.83 0.06 -3.38
CA TYR A 32 17.17 -0.38 -2.97
C TYR A 32 17.50 0.17 -1.59
N ARG A 33 18.13 -0.66 -0.75
CA ARG A 33 18.39 -0.36 0.66
C ARG A 33 19.81 -0.71 1.02
N PHE A 34 20.43 0.17 1.80
CA PHE A 34 21.77 -0.04 2.30
C PHE A 34 21.84 0.33 3.78
N THR A 35 22.37 -0.58 4.59
CA THR A 35 22.82 -0.20 5.94
C THR A 35 23.92 0.84 5.80
N LEU A 36 23.90 1.84 6.68
CA LEU A 36 24.95 2.83 6.83
C LEU A 36 25.35 2.86 8.30
N HIS A 37 26.60 2.50 8.55
CA HIS A 37 27.22 2.55 9.88
C HIS A 37 28.35 3.57 9.82
N PHE A 38 28.43 4.46 10.79
CA PHE A 38 29.57 5.37 10.97
C PHE A 38 29.68 5.81 12.41
N SER A 39 30.83 6.34 12.82
CA SER A 39 31.05 6.82 14.18
C SER A 39 31.31 8.31 14.19
N ILE A 40 30.65 9.03 15.08
CA ILE A 40 30.88 10.45 15.34
C ILE A 40 31.76 10.55 16.58
N ASN A 41 32.86 11.28 16.49
CA ASN A 41 33.80 11.55 17.56
C ASN A 41 33.21 12.52 18.60
N ASP A 42 32.25 12.00 19.36
CA ASP A 42 31.56 12.69 20.43
C ASP A 42 31.21 11.69 21.55
N THR A 43 30.82 12.20 22.71
CA THR A 43 30.52 11.41 23.89
C THR A 43 29.14 10.76 23.76
N PHE A 44 29.09 9.44 23.92
CA PHE A 44 27.83 8.72 23.99
C PHE A 44 27.15 8.98 25.34
N LEU A 45 26.00 9.65 25.33
CA LEU A 45 25.16 9.83 26.52
C LEU A 45 24.23 8.63 26.68
N SER A 46 23.94 8.24 27.93
CA SER A 46 23.02 7.12 28.23
C SER A 46 21.65 7.30 27.58
N ASP A 47 21.18 8.54 27.44
CA ASP A 47 19.94 8.90 26.76
C ASP A 47 19.87 8.40 25.30
N TYR A 48 21.00 8.33 24.61
CA TYR A 48 21.09 7.90 23.20
C TYR A 48 20.82 6.41 23.01
N SER A 49 20.85 5.61 24.09
CA SER A 49 20.42 4.21 24.04
C SER A 49 18.92 4.05 23.76
N ASN A 50 18.12 5.08 24.06
CA ASN A 50 16.70 5.12 23.77
C ASN A 50 16.43 6.04 22.59
N ILE A 51 16.10 5.46 21.43
CA ILE A 51 15.81 6.20 20.19
C ILE A 51 14.60 7.15 20.31
N THR A 52 13.76 6.96 21.33
CA THR A 52 12.54 7.75 21.53
C THR A 52 12.74 8.96 22.43
N ASN A 53 13.87 9.07 23.15
CA ASN A 53 14.17 10.21 24.01
C ASN A 53 14.30 11.50 23.17
N ASN A 54 13.86 12.64 23.72
CA ASN A 54 13.98 13.95 23.09
C ASN A 54 15.43 14.30 22.71
N ALA A 55 16.41 14.01 23.58
CA ALA A 55 17.83 14.23 23.30
C ALA A 55 18.28 13.43 22.06
N THR A 56 17.91 12.15 21.99
CA THR A 56 18.17 11.28 20.84
C THR A 56 17.45 11.75 19.58
N SER A 57 16.21 12.25 19.71
CA SER A 57 15.46 12.81 18.58
C SER A 57 16.11 14.09 18.03
N HIS A 58 16.70 14.93 18.88
CA HIS A 58 17.46 16.10 18.45
C HIS A 58 18.74 15.68 17.74
N LEU A 59 19.47 14.70 18.27
CA LEU A 59 20.67 14.14 17.64
C LEU A 59 20.36 13.55 16.26
N ILE A 60 19.28 12.75 16.13
CA ILE A 60 18.82 12.20 14.85
C ILE A 60 18.58 13.32 13.84
N LYS A 61 17.80 14.34 14.22
CA LYS A 61 17.50 15.48 13.33
C LYS A 61 18.78 16.21 12.90
N ASN A 62 19.70 16.43 13.83
CA ASN A 62 20.97 17.08 13.53
C ASN A 62 21.77 16.28 12.49
N ILE A 63 21.90 14.97 12.70
CA ILE A 63 22.62 14.08 11.79
C ILE A 63 21.92 14.02 10.42
N THR A 64 20.61 13.71 10.38
CA THR A 64 19.88 13.53 9.12
C THR A 64 19.85 14.80 8.29
N SER A 65 19.69 15.98 8.91
CA SER A 65 19.72 17.28 8.22
C SER A 65 21.02 17.57 7.47
N GLN A 66 22.13 16.94 7.86
CA GLN A 66 23.44 17.13 7.23
C GLN A 66 23.81 15.96 6.31
N VAL A 67 23.36 14.74 6.63
CA VAL A 67 23.66 13.53 5.84
C VAL A 67 22.76 13.43 4.60
N GLU A 68 21.45 13.68 4.72
CA GLU A 68 20.51 13.52 3.61
C GLU A 68 20.82 14.42 2.39
N PRO A 69 21.19 15.71 2.55
CA PRO A 69 21.54 16.56 1.41
C PRO A 69 22.69 16.03 0.56
N LEU A 70 23.68 15.35 1.16
CA LEU A 70 24.82 14.79 0.44
C LEU A 70 24.37 13.65 -0.49
N TYR A 71 23.54 12.74 0.02
CA TYR A 71 23.00 11.64 -0.78
C TYR A 71 22.01 12.14 -1.83
N LYS A 72 21.17 13.14 -1.50
CA LYS A 72 20.24 13.75 -2.46
C LYS A 72 20.96 14.47 -3.61
N LEU A 73 22.12 15.08 -3.34
CA LEU A 73 22.94 15.73 -4.35
C LEU A 73 23.53 14.72 -5.36
N LYS A 74 24.04 13.58 -4.88
CA LYS A 74 24.68 12.57 -5.75
C LYS A 74 23.67 11.61 -6.38
N TYR A 75 22.59 11.28 -5.69
CA TYR A 75 21.62 10.27 -6.09
C TYR A 75 20.21 10.90 -6.18
N PRO A 76 19.75 11.24 -7.39
CA PRO A 76 18.39 11.77 -7.59
C PRO A 76 17.27 10.83 -7.13
N ASN A 77 17.55 9.53 -7.10
CA ASN A 77 16.64 8.50 -6.63
C ASN A 77 16.69 8.28 -5.10
N PHE A 78 17.52 9.02 -4.36
CA PHE A 78 17.55 8.98 -2.90
C PHE A 78 16.20 9.40 -2.31
N GLN A 79 15.73 8.61 -1.34
CA GLN A 79 14.43 8.83 -0.69
C GLN A 79 14.60 9.41 0.71
N ARG A 80 15.43 8.78 1.55
CA ARG A 80 15.66 9.17 2.95
C ARG A 80 16.78 8.37 3.62
N PHE A 81 17.20 8.85 4.79
CA PHE A 81 18.10 8.16 5.72
C PHE A 81 17.41 7.93 7.08
N ASP A 82 17.18 6.67 7.43
CA ASP A 82 16.51 6.28 8.67
C ASP A 82 17.51 5.74 9.71
N ILE A 83 17.82 6.53 10.74
CA ILE A 83 18.65 6.06 11.87
C ILE A 83 17.89 5.00 12.69
N SER A 84 18.54 3.87 12.99
CA SER A 84 17.98 2.73 13.73
C SER A 84 18.40 2.66 15.18
N LYS A 85 19.63 3.03 15.52
CA LYS A 85 20.13 3.09 16.89
C LYS A 85 21.44 3.87 16.97
N PHE A 86 21.79 4.23 18.20
CA PHE A 86 23.15 4.59 18.56
C PHE A 86 23.74 3.52 19.49
N SER A 87 25.05 3.31 19.43
CA SER A 87 25.74 2.39 20.35
C SER A 87 27.03 2.99 20.91
N ASN A 88 27.51 2.40 22.00
CA ASN A 88 28.66 2.85 22.77
C ASN A 88 29.99 2.66 22.01
N GLY A 89 30.97 3.53 22.27
CA GLY A 89 32.24 3.63 21.54
C GLY A 89 32.23 4.82 20.57
N SER A 90 32.39 6.03 21.10
CA SER A 90 31.94 7.27 20.41
C SER A 90 30.44 7.17 20.05
N ILE A 91 29.84 8.13 19.34
CA ILE A 91 28.44 7.98 18.90
C ILE A 91 28.43 7.13 17.62
N VAL A 92 28.34 5.80 17.77
CA VAL A 92 28.17 4.89 16.63
C VAL A 92 26.75 5.00 16.13
N THR A 93 26.58 5.53 14.93
CA THR A 93 25.29 5.68 14.25
C THR A 93 25.07 4.50 13.32
N GLU A 94 23.97 3.80 13.51
CA GLU A 94 23.46 2.79 12.57
C GLU A 94 22.17 3.30 11.96
N GLY A 95 22.04 3.22 10.64
CA GLY A 95 20.82 3.58 9.93
C GLY A 95 20.75 2.95 8.55
N GLU A 96 19.76 3.38 7.78
CA GLU A 96 19.50 2.83 6.46
C GLU A 96 19.24 3.92 5.43
N LEU A 97 19.94 3.83 4.30
CA LEU A 97 19.72 4.64 3.11
C LEU A 97 18.73 3.93 2.18
N GLN A 98 17.74 4.68 1.67
CA GLN A 98 16.72 4.15 0.77
C GLN A 98 16.73 4.87 -0.57
N PHE A 99 16.61 4.11 -1.67
CA PHE A 99 16.66 4.62 -3.05
C PHE A 99 15.55 4.00 -3.91
N SER A 100 15.00 4.77 -4.86
CA SER A 100 13.99 4.29 -5.83
C SER A 100 14.61 3.59 -7.05
N ASN A 101 13.71 2.96 -7.81
CA ASN A 101 13.87 1.93 -8.85
C ASN A 101 14.74 2.25 -10.08
N ASP A 102 15.41 3.41 -10.14
CA ASP A 102 16.04 3.88 -11.38
C ASP A 102 17.45 3.30 -11.57
N SER A 103 18.30 3.40 -10.54
CA SER A 103 19.67 2.89 -10.57
C SER A 103 20.12 2.50 -9.16
N LYS A 104 20.47 1.22 -8.97
CA LYS A 104 21.01 0.71 -7.72
C LYS A 104 22.39 1.32 -7.43
N PRO A 105 22.57 2.06 -6.31
CA PRO A 105 23.89 2.55 -5.92
C PRO A 105 24.86 1.42 -5.58
N ASN A 106 26.16 1.65 -5.76
CA ASN A 106 27.20 0.77 -5.23
C ASN A 106 27.44 1.11 -3.74
N ALA A 107 27.53 0.10 -2.88
CA ALA A 107 27.82 0.28 -1.46
C ALA A 107 29.11 1.09 -1.22
N SER A 108 30.23 0.77 -1.88
CA SER A 108 31.49 1.51 -1.69
C SER A 108 31.35 3.00 -1.97
N ASP A 109 30.57 3.35 -2.99
CA ASP A 109 30.34 4.74 -3.38
C ASP A 109 29.50 5.48 -2.33
N LEU A 110 28.57 4.79 -1.68
CA LEU A 110 27.75 5.34 -0.60
C LEU A 110 28.59 5.68 0.63
N ALA A 111 29.56 4.82 0.98
CA ALA A 111 30.49 5.11 2.06
C ALA A 111 31.38 6.32 1.73
N GLN A 112 31.85 6.43 0.49
CA GLN A 112 32.65 7.57 0.02
C GLN A 112 31.88 8.89 0.07
N VAL A 113 30.58 8.91 -0.23
CA VAL A 113 29.76 10.13 -0.11
C VAL A 113 29.82 10.70 1.30
N LEU A 114 29.68 9.85 2.31
CA LEU A 114 29.72 10.29 3.70
C LEU A 114 31.13 10.73 4.08
N ASN A 115 32.16 9.95 3.72
CA ASN A 115 33.55 10.28 4.06
C ASN A 115 34.05 11.59 3.43
N ASN A 116 33.50 11.97 2.27
CA ASN A 116 33.83 13.23 1.60
C ASN A 116 32.89 14.39 2.01
N GLY A 117 31.92 14.12 2.88
CA GLY A 117 30.98 15.10 3.38
C GLY A 117 31.63 16.11 4.34
N SER A 118 31.06 17.30 4.40
CA SER A 118 31.37 18.28 5.43
C SER A 118 30.23 18.32 6.44
N PHE A 119 30.57 18.17 7.73
CA PHE A 119 29.61 18.12 8.82
C PHE A 119 30.05 19.05 9.94
N SER A 120 29.09 19.54 10.71
CA SER A 120 29.33 20.24 11.98
C SER A 120 29.79 19.29 13.09
N PHE A 121 29.50 17.99 12.98
CA PHE A 121 30.00 16.96 13.88
C PHE A 121 31.30 16.34 13.34
N ALA A 122 32.18 15.90 14.22
CA ALA A 122 33.43 15.28 13.83
C ALA A 122 33.20 13.80 13.46
N LEU A 123 33.30 13.45 12.17
CA LEU A 123 33.24 12.06 11.72
C LEU A 123 34.56 11.33 12.05
N ILE A 124 34.49 10.10 12.56
CA ILE A 124 35.67 9.24 12.71
C ILE A 124 36.01 8.66 11.33
N MET A 125 37.19 9.03 10.82
CA MET A 125 37.69 8.56 9.52
C MET A 125 37.72 7.03 9.46
N ASN A 126 37.37 6.47 8.30
CA ASN A 126 37.34 5.03 8.01
C ASN A 126 36.38 4.20 8.90
N SER A 127 35.53 4.85 9.70
CA SER A 127 34.47 4.15 10.45
C SER A 127 33.25 3.80 9.59
N THR A 128 33.11 4.45 8.43
CA THR A 128 31.94 4.31 7.56
C THR A 128 31.92 2.95 6.87
N LYS A 129 30.83 2.21 7.08
CA LYS A 129 30.55 0.94 6.42
C LYS A 129 29.15 0.98 5.82
N THR A 130 29.03 0.42 4.64
CA THR A 130 27.76 0.29 3.93
C THR A 130 27.62 -1.12 3.39
N ALA A 131 26.47 -1.73 3.59
CA ALA A 131 26.15 -3.02 3.00
C ALA A 131 24.74 -2.99 2.44
N GLU A 132 24.57 -3.59 1.26
CA GLU A 132 23.24 -3.80 0.71
C GLU A 132 22.41 -4.66 1.64
N VAL A 133 21.16 -4.26 1.86
CA VAL A 133 20.23 -5.08 2.61
C VAL A 133 19.60 -6.09 1.66
N THR A 134 19.98 -7.36 1.80
CA THR A 134 19.30 -8.47 1.13
C THR A 134 17.93 -8.69 1.76
N GLU A 135 16.93 -9.05 0.94
CA GLU A 135 15.59 -9.40 1.44
C GLU A 135 15.71 -10.57 2.41
N THR A 136 15.67 -10.23 3.70
CA THR A 136 15.56 -11.21 4.77
C THR A 136 14.11 -11.71 4.81
N ALA A 137 13.87 -12.92 5.34
CA ALA A 137 12.50 -13.33 5.63
C ALA A 137 11.83 -12.24 6.49
N VAL A 138 10.74 -11.67 5.97
CA VAL A 138 10.03 -10.58 6.62
C VAL A 138 8.57 -10.95 6.86
N ALA A 139 8.14 -10.89 8.12
CA ALA A 139 6.72 -10.86 8.42
C ALA A 139 6.15 -9.50 8.03
N LYS A 140 4.97 -9.51 7.40
CA LYS A 140 4.29 -8.30 6.93
C LYS A 140 2.97 -8.13 7.69
N ILE A 141 2.85 -7.02 8.39
CA ILE A 141 1.63 -6.66 9.13
C ILE A 141 1.08 -5.38 8.53
N SER A 142 -0.15 -5.44 8.03
CA SER A 142 -0.87 -4.24 7.64
C SER A 142 -1.20 -3.41 8.87
N LEU A 143 -0.99 -2.10 8.78
CA LEU A 143 -1.40 -1.13 9.78
C LEU A 143 -2.17 -0.02 9.09
N VAL A 144 -3.43 0.17 9.48
CA VAL A 144 -4.30 1.23 8.96
C VAL A 144 -4.76 2.11 10.11
N PHE A 145 -4.69 3.43 9.94
CA PHE A 145 -5.15 4.39 10.93
C PHE A 145 -5.51 5.72 10.28
N LYS A 146 -6.35 6.51 10.95
CA LYS A 146 -6.81 7.82 10.50
C LYS A 146 -6.09 8.92 11.26
N LEU A 147 -5.35 9.76 10.54
CA LEU A 147 -4.86 11.03 11.07
C LEU A 147 -6.00 12.04 11.11
N LEU A 148 -6.12 12.80 12.20
CA LEU A 148 -7.08 13.89 12.36
C LEU A 148 -6.59 15.16 11.65
N GLN A 149 -6.43 15.06 10.33
CA GLN A 149 -5.98 16.12 9.44
C GLN A 149 -6.83 16.14 8.17
N THR A 150 -6.93 17.31 7.55
CA THR A 150 -7.66 17.48 6.29
C THR A 150 -6.95 16.75 5.16
N PHE A 151 -7.68 15.93 4.42
CA PHE A 151 -7.17 15.26 3.23
C PHE A 151 -7.03 16.27 2.08
N LYS A 152 -5.84 16.34 1.47
CA LYS A 152 -5.59 17.09 0.24
C LYS A 152 -5.58 16.16 -0.96
N ALA A 153 -6.10 16.61 -2.10
CA ALA A 153 -6.27 15.77 -3.28
C ALA A 153 -4.95 15.16 -3.80
N ASN A 154 -3.83 15.90 -3.68
CA ASN A 154 -2.50 15.44 -4.07
C ASN A 154 -1.99 14.25 -3.25
N TYR A 155 -2.48 14.03 -2.02
CA TYR A 155 -2.14 12.85 -1.20
C TYR A 155 -2.52 11.51 -1.85
N SER A 156 -3.36 11.52 -2.89
CA SER A 156 -3.64 10.35 -3.70
C SER A 156 -2.44 9.88 -4.54
N ASN A 157 -1.46 10.76 -4.77
CA ASN A 157 -0.25 10.50 -5.54
C ASN A 157 0.98 10.45 -4.63
N LEU A 158 1.46 9.26 -4.29
CA LEU A 158 2.65 9.10 -3.44
C LEU A 158 3.95 9.68 -4.02
N ASN A 159 3.98 10.02 -5.32
CA ASN A 159 5.14 10.65 -5.95
C ASN A 159 5.13 12.19 -5.83
N ASP A 160 4.01 12.78 -5.43
CA ASP A 160 3.90 14.23 -5.20
C ASP A 160 4.83 14.68 -4.05
N PRO A 161 5.55 15.81 -4.17
CA PRO A 161 6.53 16.25 -3.16
C PRO A 161 5.95 16.42 -1.75
N GLU A 162 4.75 17.01 -1.62
CA GLU A 162 4.10 17.20 -0.32
C GLU A 162 3.65 15.85 0.27
N THR A 163 3.20 14.95 -0.59
CA THR A 163 2.81 13.58 -0.20
C THR A 163 4.02 12.75 0.25
N LYS A 164 5.18 12.93 -0.40
CA LYS A 164 6.45 12.32 0.03
C LYS A 164 6.88 12.84 1.39
N GLU A 165 6.77 14.14 1.63
CA GLU A 165 7.08 14.74 2.92
C GLU A 165 6.17 14.17 4.03
N LEU A 166 4.85 14.12 3.80
CA LEU A 166 3.92 13.51 4.74
C LEU A 166 4.24 12.03 5.00
N THR A 167 4.53 11.27 3.94
CA THR A 167 4.94 9.86 4.02
C THR A 167 6.18 9.69 4.89
N ASN A 168 7.21 10.51 4.67
CA ASN A 168 8.44 10.50 5.45
C ASN A 168 8.17 10.85 6.91
N ASN A 169 7.40 11.89 7.19
CA ASN A 169 7.09 12.29 8.56
C ASN A 169 6.32 11.19 9.33
N ILE A 170 5.32 10.57 8.70
CA ILE A 170 4.57 9.46 9.31
C ILE A 170 5.46 8.24 9.55
N THR A 171 6.22 7.82 8.54
CA THR A 171 7.08 6.64 8.63
C THR A 171 8.21 6.83 9.64
N THR A 172 8.79 8.02 9.78
CA THR A 172 9.76 8.36 10.83
C THR A 172 9.13 8.27 12.22
N ALA A 173 7.95 8.87 12.41
CA ALA A 173 7.25 8.82 13.69
C ALA A 173 6.88 7.38 14.10
N CYS A 174 6.34 6.59 13.17
CA CYS A 174 6.03 5.18 13.40
C CYS A 174 7.28 4.35 13.63
N SER A 175 8.34 4.54 12.84
CA SER A 175 9.59 3.78 13.00
C SER A 175 10.18 4.00 14.38
N ARG A 176 10.15 5.23 14.90
CA ARG A 176 10.58 5.52 16.27
C ARG A 176 9.78 4.72 17.31
N VAL A 177 8.46 4.68 17.17
CA VAL A 177 7.56 3.94 18.07
C VAL A 177 7.81 2.43 18.00
N TYR A 178 7.82 1.86 16.79
CA TYR A 178 7.93 0.41 16.61
C TYR A 178 9.33 -0.13 16.87
N LYS A 179 10.41 0.60 16.53
CA LYS A 179 11.79 0.20 16.88
C LYS A 179 12.00 0.10 18.40
N SER A 180 11.33 0.96 19.18
CA SER A 180 11.43 0.92 20.63
C SER A 180 10.76 -0.30 21.27
N ARG A 181 9.77 -0.89 20.61
CA ARG A 181 9.01 -2.03 21.14
C ARG A 181 9.44 -3.36 20.53
N PHE A 182 9.76 -3.36 19.25
CA PHE A 182 10.07 -4.56 18.48
C PHE A 182 11.48 -4.43 17.90
N PRO A 183 12.49 -5.06 18.51
CA PRO A 183 13.87 -5.07 17.99
C PRO A 183 13.96 -5.57 16.53
N GLN A 184 13.03 -6.44 16.15
CA GLN A 184 12.89 -6.99 14.81
C GLN A 184 12.12 -6.09 13.84
N PHE A 185 11.61 -4.93 14.27
CA PHE A 185 10.97 -3.98 13.35
C PHE A 185 11.97 -3.53 12.29
N TYR A 186 11.59 -3.75 11.04
CA TYR A 186 12.46 -3.47 9.91
C TYR A 186 12.12 -2.13 9.28
N ARG A 187 10.85 -1.90 8.90
CA ARG A 187 10.39 -0.60 8.36
C ARG A 187 8.86 -0.50 8.30
N MET A 188 8.40 0.70 7.98
CA MET A 188 7.04 0.97 7.53
C MET A 188 7.04 1.45 6.07
N LEU A 189 6.08 0.96 5.29
CA LEU A 189 5.80 1.38 3.92
C LEU A 189 4.37 1.91 3.83
N ILE A 190 4.20 3.16 3.38
CA ILE A 190 2.88 3.69 3.06
C ILE A 190 2.44 3.17 1.70
N LYS A 191 1.23 2.59 1.63
CA LYS A 191 0.62 2.08 0.41
C LYS A 191 -0.29 3.10 -0.26
N SER A 192 -1.01 3.89 0.53
CA SER A 192 -1.87 4.97 0.04
C SER A 192 -2.35 5.86 1.18
N PHE A 193 -2.82 7.04 0.80
CA PHE A 193 -3.70 7.87 1.62
C PHE A 193 -5.09 7.88 0.99
N SER A 194 -6.13 7.96 1.82
CA SER A 194 -7.52 8.08 1.35
C SER A 194 -8.33 9.05 2.19
N ASN A 195 -9.44 9.53 1.63
CA ASN A 195 -10.31 10.56 2.18
C ASN A 195 -11.11 10.06 3.41
N GLY A 196 -11.56 11.00 4.26
CA GLY A 196 -12.19 10.75 5.56
C GLY A 196 -11.30 11.16 6.72
N SER A 197 -10.72 12.37 6.65
CA SER A 197 -9.38 12.69 7.19
C SER A 197 -8.28 11.90 6.45
N ILE A 198 -7.02 11.93 6.87
CA ILE A 198 -5.97 11.18 6.16
C ILE A 198 -5.94 9.75 6.68
N VAL A 199 -6.66 8.85 6.00
CA VAL A 199 -6.57 7.40 6.28
C VAL A 199 -5.30 6.86 5.64
N THR A 200 -4.39 6.40 6.48
CA THR A 200 -3.07 5.88 6.11
C THR A 200 -3.15 4.37 6.00
N ASP A 201 -3.02 3.81 4.79
CA ASP A 201 -2.86 2.37 4.59
C ASP A 201 -1.38 2.05 4.47
N SER A 202 -0.87 1.15 5.32
CA SER A 202 0.56 0.88 5.41
C SER A 202 0.87 -0.57 5.72
N VAL A 203 2.14 -0.92 5.51
CA VAL A 203 2.72 -2.22 5.85
C VAL A 203 3.88 -1.98 6.80
N LEU A 204 3.86 -2.66 7.93
CA LEU A 204 5.02 -2.85 8.79
C LEU A 204 5.70 -4.15 8.38
N GLU A 205 7.00 -4.08 8.18
CA GLU A 205 7.84 -5.25 7.93
C GLU A 205 8.68 -5.53 9.17
N PHE A 206 8.80 -6.80 9.53
CA PHE A 206 9.58 -7.27 10.67
C PHE A 206 10.53 -8.37 10.19
N ASN A 207 11.81 -8.26 10.54
CA ASN A 207 12.82 -9.25 10.19
C ASN A 207 12.64 -10.50 11.07
N THR A 208 12.24 -11.62 10.45
CA THR A 208 11.96 -12.88 11.18
C THR A 208 13.08 -13.90 11.08
N ALA A 209 14.26 -13.56 10.55
CA ALA A 209 15.37 -14.52 10.43
C ALA A 209 15.75 -15.19 11.75
N ASN A 210 15.64 -14.46 12.88
CA ASN A 210 16.02 -14.96 14.20
C ASN A 210 14.94 -14.69 15.27
N SER A 211 13.72 -14.37 14.86
CA SER A 211 12.65 -13.96 15.80
C SER A 211 11.28 -14.28 15.24
N ALA A 212 10.34 -14.63 16.13
CA ALA A 212 8.95 -14.84 15.73
C ALA A 212 8.31 -13.53 15.21
N SER A 213 7.31 -13.68 14.33
CA SER A 213 6.48 -12.55 13.93
C SER A 213 5.80 -11.93 15.16
N PRO A 214 5.73 -10.59 15.26
CA PRO A 214 4.97 -9.95 16.33
C PRO A 214 3.49 -10.34 16.30
N ASP A 215 2.87 -10.34 17.48
CA ASP A 215 1.42 -10.45 17.59
C ASP A 215 0.74 -9.18 17.04
N VAL A 216 -0.33 -9.36 16.26
CA VAL A 216 -1.03 -8.25 15.62
C VAL A 216 -1.72 -7.33 16.63
N THR A 217 -2.23 -7.88 17.73
CA THR A 217 -2.86 -7.10 18.80
C THR A 217 -1.82 -6.23 19.49
N GLU A 218 -0.62 -6.78 19.72
CA GLU A 218 0.51 -6.03 20.28
C GLU A 218 0.95 -4.89 19.36
N VAL A 219 1.02 -5.13 18.04
CA VAL A 219 1.32 -4.09 17.05
C VAL A 219 0.32 -2.93 17.14
N LYS A 220 -0.98 -3.22 17.13
CA LYS A 220 -2.03 -2.20 17.30
C LYS A 220 -1.89 -1.44 18.63
N ASN A 221 -1.74 -2.16 19.73
CA ASN A 221 -1.63 -1.58 21.07
C ASN A 221 -0.38 -0.70 21.22
N THR A 222 0.70 -1.02 20.51
CA THR A 222 1.93 -0.22 20.51
C THR A 222 1.68 1.19 19.98
N LEU A 223 0.96 1.33 18.86
CA LEU A 223 0.60 2.64 18.34
C LEU A 223 -0.37 3.38 19.27
N ILE A 224 -1.38 2.69 19.81
CA ILE A 224 -2.33 3.29 20.78
C ILE A 224 -1.59 3.83 21.99
N ALA A 225 -0.68 3.06 22.58
CA ALA A 225 0.10 3.48 23.74
C ALA A 225 0.97 4.70 23.42
N ALA A 226 1.62 4.72 22.25
CA ALA A 226 2.42 5.87 21.83
C ALA A 226 1.58 7.15 21.66
N ILE A 227 0.35 7.03 21.15
CA ILE A 227 -0.57 8.16 21.02
C ILE A 227 -1.02 8.65 22.40
N THR A 228 -1.47 7.74 23.27
CA THR A 228 -1.96 8.06 24.62
C THR A 228 -0.87 8.70 25.49
N ASN A 229 0.37 8.23 25.38
CA ASN A 229 1.51 8.76 26.13
C ASN A 229 2.11 10.04 25.51
N GLY A 230 1.56 10.56 24.39
CA GLY A 230 2.09 11.75 23.72
C GLY A 230 3.40 11.53 22.96
N ASN A 231 3.83 10.29 22.79
CA ASN A 231 5.07 9.91 22.09
C ASN A 231 4.89 9.81 20.56
N PHE A 232 3.70 10.08 20.04
CA PHE A 232 3.41 10.13 18.61
C PHE A 232 3.06 11.57 18.18
N SER A 233 3.78 12.10 17.19
CA SER A 233 3.69 13.51 16.78
C SER A 233 2.40 13.86 16.04
N PHE A 234 1.63 12.88 15.59
CA PHE A 234 0.37 13.09 14.88
C PHE A 234 -0.83 12.85 15.78
N LYS A 235 -1.90 13.62 15.55
CA LYS A 235 -3.21 13.32 16.12
C LYS A 235 -3.87 12.20 15.31
N VAL A 236 -4.23 11.12 15.98
CA VAL A 236 -4.80 9.91 15.37
C VAL A 236 -6.13 9.60 16.07
N ASP A 237 -7.10 9.13 15.31
CA ASP A 237 -8.29 8.51 15.86
C ASP A 237 -7.95 7.09 16.33
N ASN A 238 -7.82 6.89 17.65
CA ASN A 238 -7.46 5.59 18.24
C ASN A 238 -8.43 4.47 17.86
N THR A 239 -9.70 4.78 17.60
CA THR A 239 -10.71 3.78 17.24
C THR A 239 -10.58 3.32 15.78
N SER A 240 -9.86 4.08 14.96
CA SER A 240 -9.62 3.76 13.55
C SER A 240 -8.46 2.79 13.31
N ILE A 241 -7.69 2.42 14.36
CA ILE A 241 -6.47 1.63 14.21
C ILE A 241 -6.83 0.16 13.99
N ILE A 242 -6.42 -0.35 12.84
CA ILE A 242 -6.60 -1.74 12.40
C ILE A 242 -5.23 -2.31 12.09
N SER A 243 -4.99 -3.54 12.54
CA SER A 243 -3.79 -4.30 12.21
C SER A 243 -4.14 -5.71 11.80
N ALA A 244 -3.52 -6.22 10.75
CA ALA A 244 -3.77 -7.57 10.27
C ALA A 244 -2.51 -8.19 9.65
N VAL A 245 -2.35 -9.49 9.78
CA VAL A 245 -1.29 -10.22 9.08
C VAL A 245 -1.57 -10.15 7.59
N ILE A 246 -0.58 -9.74 6.80
CA ILE A 246 -0.64 -9.85 5.35
C ILE A 246 -0.22 -11.28 5.00
N PRO A 247 -1.07 -12.06 4.30
CA PRO A 247 -0.73 -13.42 3.94
C PRO A 247 0.56 -13.50 3.15
N GLU A 248 1.39 -14.50 3.45
CA GLU A 248 2.53 -14.82 2.61
C GLU A 248 2.04 -15.32 1.25
N ILE A 249 2.76 -14.94 0.19
CA ILE A 249 2.45 -15.38 -1.16
C ILE A 249 2.92 -16.84 -1.27
N ASP A 250 1.96 -17.75 -1.39
CA ASP A 250 2.25 -19.14 -1.70
C ASP A 250 2.71 -19.22 -3.16
N SER A 251 3.99 -19.58 -3.38
CA SER A 251 4.56 -19.65 -4.72
C SER A 251 3.86 -20.66 -5.64
N SER A 252 3.16 -21.65 -5.07
CA SER A 252 2.37 -22.63 -5.83
C SER A 252 1.04 -22.07 -6.33
N LEU A 253 0.63 -20.91 -5.80
CA LEU A 253 -0.61 -20.24 -6.17
C LEU A 253 -0.35 -18.98 -7.00
N LYS A 254 -1.36 -18.62 -7.78
CA LYS A 254 -1.59 -17.30 -8.32
C LYS A 254 -2.71 -16.66 -7.51
N ASP A 255 -2.34 -15.75 -6.62
CA ASP A 255 -3.32 -14.97 -5.85
C ASP A 255 -3.72 -13.70 -6.58
N TYR A 256 -5.02 -13.45 -6.65
CA TYR A 256 -5.60 -12.17 -7.05
C TYR A 256 -6.16 -11.45 -5.84
N ASN A 257 -5.81 -10.18 -5.65
CA ASN A 257 -6.41 -9.37 -4.60
C ASN A 257 -7.87 -9.09 -4.96
N ILE A 258 -8.78 -9.35 -4.04
CA ILE A 258 -10.19 -9.00 -4.17
C ILE A 258 -10.58 -8.05 -3.04
N THR A 259 -11.24 -6.95 -3.42
CA THR A 259 -11.77 -5.96 -2.48
C THR A 259 -13.21 -5.65 -2.84
N PHE A 260 -14.08 -5.58 -1.83
CA PHE A 260 -15.45 -5.11 -1.97
C PHE A 260 -15.99 -4.59 -0.63
N LYS A 261 -17.07 -3.81 -0.68
CA LYS A 261 -17.79 -3.31 0.48
C LYS A 261 -19.04 -4.13 0.71
N MET A 262 -19.31 -4.46 1.96
CA MET A 262 -20.59 -4.98 2.42
C MET A 262 -21.38 -3.87 3.12
N ASN A 263 -22.67 -3.76 2.83
CA ASN A 263 -23.61 -2.79 3.41
C ASN A 263 -24.00 -3.20 4.84
N GLN A 264 -23.00 -3.22 5.71
CA GLN A 264 -23.10 -3.56 7.12
C GLN A 264 -22.26 -2.59 7.96
N THR A 265 -22.63 -2.45 9.22
CA THR A 265 -21.91 -1.62 10.18
C THR A 265 -20.60 -2.29 10.58
N PHE A 266 -19.49 -1.55 10.50
CA PHE A 266 -18.21 -2.00 11.01
C PHE A 266 -18.17 -1.85 12.54
N THR A 267 -17.92 -2.95 13.24
CA THR A 267 -17.76 -2.99 14.71
C THR A 267 -16.30 -3.16 15.11
N ASN A 268 -15.92 -2.74 16.31
CA ASN A 268 -14.52 -2.72 16.74
C ASN A 268 -13.86 -4.11 16.77
N ASP A 269 -14.61 -5.17 17.00
CA ASP A 269 -14.13 -6.56 16.94
C ASP A 269 -13.65 -6.95 15.53
N LEU A 270 -14.23 -6.39 14.47
CA LEU A 270 -13.80 -6.62 13.08
C LEU A 270 -12.43 -6.01 12.74
N SER A 271 -11.90 -5.14 13.61
CA SER A 271 -10.53 -4.61 13.47
C SER A 271 -9.44 -5.62 13.86
N ASN A 272 -9.82 -6.75 14.46
CA ASN A 272 -8.92 -7.83 14.85
C ASN A 272 -9.40 -9.14 14.20
N MET A 273 -8.63 -9.65 13.23
CA MET A 273 -8.98 -10.89 12.52
C MET A 273 -9.02 -12.14 13.40
N SER A 274 -8.39 -12.09 14.59
CA SER A 274 -8.45 -13.17 15.58
C SER A 274 -9.68 -13.09 16.50
N SER A 275 -10.51 -12.04 16.38
CA SER A 275 -11.75 -11.96 17.15
C SER A 275 -12.80 -12.96 16.65
N ASP A 276 -13.74 -13.31 17.52
CA ASP A 276 -14.85 -14.20 17.17
C ASP A 276 -15.70 -13.64 16.02
N GLY A 277 -16.03 -12.35 16.06
CA GLY A 277 -16.84 -11.68 15.04
C GLY A 277 -16.13 -11.64 13.69
N ALA A 278 -14.84 -11.27 13.67
CA ALA A 278 -14.06 -11.25 12.44
C ALA A 278 -13.88 -12.67 11.87
N THR A 279 -13.59 -13.65 12.71
CA THR A 279 -13.42 -15.05 12.28
C THR A 279 -14.73 -15.61 11.69
N LYS A 280 -15.87 -15.34 12.31
CA LYS A 280 -17.19 -15.76 11.81
C LYS A 280 -17.51 -15.11 10.47
N LEU A 281 -17.29 -13.80 10.36
CA LEU A 281 -17.55 -13.07 9.12
C LEU A 281 -16.61 -13.52 7.99
N ALA A 282 -15.32 -13.70 8.27
CA ALA A 282 -14.34 -14.19 7.31
C ALA A 282 -14.71 -15.58 6.79
N LYS A 283 -15.12 -16.50 7.68
CA LYS A 283 -15.61 -17.84 7.30
C LYS A 283 -16.85 -17.76 6.41
N ASN A 284 -17.82 -16.90 6.74
CA ASN A 284 -19.01 -16.71 5.92
C ASN A 284 -18.67 -16.18 4.52
N VAL A 285 -17.81 -15.15 4.46
CA VAL A 285 -17.35 -14.58 3.19
C VAL A 285 -16.59 -15.61 2.36
N THR A 286 -15.64 -16.32 2.95
CA THR A 286 -14.87 -17.39 2.28
C THR A 286 -15.80 -18.48 1.76
N SER A 287 -16.78 -18.95 2.54
CA SER A 287 -17.70 -20.01 2.10
C SER A 287 -18.52 -19.61 0.86
N GLU A 288 -19.04 -18.38 0.84
CA GLU A 288 -19.83 -17.86 -0.29
C GLU A 288 -18.96 -17.68 -1.54
N LEU A 289 -17.74 -17.13 -1.39
CA LEU A 289 -16.83 -16.92 -2.51
C LEU A 289 -16.23 -18.24 -3.03
N ASP A 290 -15.90 -19.19 -2.16
CA ASP A 290 -15.45 -20.53 -2.56
C ASP A 290 -16.56 -21.26 -3.32
N GLY A 291 -17.81 -21.16 -2.85
CA GLY A 291 -18.98 -21.69 -3.53
C GLY A 291 -19.17 -21.13 -4.95
N LEU A 292 -18.84 -19.86 -5.16
CA LEU A 292 -18.90 -19.20 -6.46
C LEU A 292 -17.72 -19.58 -7.37
N TYR A 293 -16.49 -19.47 -6.86
CA TYR A 293 -15.27 -19.57 -7.67
C TYR A 293 -14.77 -20.99 -7.89
N LYS A 294 -15.27 -22.00 -7.16
CA LYS A 294 -14.98 -23.43 -7.42
C LYS A 294 -15.27 -23.89 -8.85
N ASN A 295 -16.07 -23.13 -9.60
CA ASN A 295 -16.39 -23.43 -11.01
C ASN A 295 -15.24 -23.08 -11.97
N PHE A 296 -14.19 -22.40 -11.52
CA PHE A 296 -12.98 -22.16 -12.30
C PHE A 296 -11.99 -23.32 -12.14
N LYS A 297 -11.41 -23.77 -13.26
CA LYS A 297 -10.62 -25.01 -13.38
C LYS A 297 -9.43 -25.15 -12.42
N ASP A 298 -8.90 -24.07 -11.86
CA ASP A 298 -7.74 -24.11 -10.96
C ASP A 298 -8.00 -23.36 -9.66
N PHE A 299 -9.26 -23.06 -9.34
CA PHE A 299 -9.57 -22.38 -8.09
C PHE A 299 -9.16 -23.24 -6.90
N ASN A 300 -8.39 -22.65 -5.99
CA ASN A 300 -7.88 -23.31 -4.80
C ASN A 300 -8.63 -22.83 -3.56
N ARG A 301 -8.70 -21.51 -3.34
CA ARG A 301 -9.26 -20.94 -2.10
C ARG A 301 -9.59 -19.46 -2.21
N THR A 302 -10.46 -19.01 -1.31
CA THR A 302 -10.60 -17.62 -0.89
C THR A 302 -9.97 -17.42 0.49
N LEU A 303 -9.09 -16.42 0.62
CA LEU A 303 -8.53 -16.03 1.92
C LEU A 303 -8.89 -14.58 2.24
N VAL A 304 -9.80 -14.37 3.19
CA VAL A 304 -10.08 -13.04 3.75
C VAL A 304 -9.03 -12.72 4.81
N TRP A 305 -8.31 -11.62 4.65
CA TRP A 305 -7.17 -11.31 5.53
C TRP A 305 -7.30 -9.99 6.29
N ARG A 306 -8.24 -9.10 5.93
CA ARG A 306 -8.64 -7.98 6.79
C ARG A 306 -10.03 -7.42 6.45
N PHE A 307 -10.63 -6.75 7.44
CA PHE A 307 -11.76 -5.85 7.26
C PHE A 307 -11.34 -4.40 7.55
N ARG A 308 -11.86 -3.44 6.78
CA ARG A 308 -11.63 -2.00 7.01
C ARG A 308 -12.94 -1.25 7.24
N ASN A 309 -12.83 -0.11 7.92
CA ASN A 309 -13.93 0.81 8.17
C ASN A 309 -14.33 1.60 6.88
N GLY A 310 -15.60 2.00 6.77
CA GLY A 310 -16.20 2.62 5.58
C GLY A 310 -17.34 1.81 4.95
N SER A 311 -18.29 1.37 5.80
CA SER A 311 -18.96 0.06 5.73
C SER A 311 -17.95 -1.08 5.91
N ILE A 312 -18.36 -2.34 6.01
CA ILE A 312 -17.38 -3.43 6.10
C ILE A 312 -16.69 -3.57 4.74
N VAL A 313 -15.49 -3.03 4.59
CA VAL A 313 -14.66 -3.26 3.40
C VAL A 313 -13.87 -4.54 3.61
N VAL A 314 -14.09 -5.54 2.77
CA VAL A 314 -13.39 -6.82 2.79
C VAL A 314 -12.17 -6.73 1.88
N ASP A 315 -10.99 -7.09 2.38
CA ASP A 315 -9.84 -7.39 1.55
C ASP A 315 -9.48 -8.88 1.68
N GLY A 316 -9.36 -9.53 0.52
CA GLY A 316 -9.10 -10.96 0.42
C GLY A 316 -8.20 -11.31 -0.76
N LEU A 317 -7.90 -12.59 -0.87
CA LEU A 317 -7.19 -13.22 -1.99
C LEU A 317 -8.07 -14.30 -2.61
N LEU A 318 -8.08 -14.37 -3.94
CA LEU A 318 -8.55 -15.52 -4.70
C LEU A 318 -7.34 -16.29 -5.21
N GLY A 319 -7.08 -17.46 -4.65
CA GLY A 319 -5.94 -18.30 -4.99
C GLY A 319 -6.30 -19.33 -6.05
N PHE A 320 -5.47 -19.38 -7.09
CA PHE A 320 -5.55 -20.38 -8.16
C PHE A 320 -4.26 -21.19 -8.23
N ASN A 321 -4.33 -22.49 -8.51
CA ASN A 321 -3.13 -23.29 -8.73
C ASN A 321 -2.35 -22.74 -9.94
N ARG A 322 -1.05 -22.49 -9.77
CA ARG A 322 -0.20 -21.83 -10.78
C ARG A 322 0.18 -22.73 -11.97
N SER A 323 -0.35 -23.94 -12.01
CA SER A 323 -0.01 -25.00 -12.95
C SER A 323 -0.66 -24.87 -14.34
N SER A 324 -1.49 -23.84 -14.59
CA SER A 324 -2.22 -23.72 -15.86
C SER A 324 -1.89 -22.47 -16.68
N ASN A 325 -1.85 -22.63 -18.01
CA ASN A 325 -1.71 -21.54 -18.98
C ASN A 325 -3.04 -20.78 -19.21
N ALA A 326 -4.10 -21.11 -18.47
CA ALA A 326 -5.47 -20.63 -18.70
C ALA A 326 -6.09 -19.99 -17.45
N LEU A 327 -5.28 -19.26 -16.68
CA LEU A 327 -5.73 -18.54 -15.49
C LEU A 327 -6.74 -17.44 -15.86
N PRO A 328 -7.79 -17.22 -15.05
CA PRO A 328 -8.79 -16.22 -15.34
C PRO A 328 -8.21 -14.80 -15.29
N SER A 329 -8.70 -13.91 -16.16
CA SER A 329 -8.34 -12.50 -16.08
C SER A 329 -9.07 -11.80 -14.93
N VAL A 330 -8.47 -10.74 -14.38
CA VAL A 330 -9.10 -9.92 -13.31
C VAL A 330 -10.49 -9.40 -13.70
N SER A 331 -10.71 -9.10 -14.99
CA SER A 331 -11.98 -8.66 -15.55
C SER A 331 -13.07 -9.72 -15.52
N VAL A 332 -12.69 -11.00 -15.67
CA VAL A 332 -13.62 -12.14 -15.55
C VAL A 332 -13.97 -12.34 -14.07
N LEU A 333 -12.98 -12.38 -13.18
CA LEU A 333 -13.20 -12.58 -11.75
C LEU A 333 -14.10 -11.50 -11.13
N ALA A 334 -13.84 -10.22 -11.42
CA ALA A 334 -14.66 -9.11 -10.94
C ALA A 334 -16.10 -9.18 -11.47
N ARG A 335 -16.26 -9.58 -12.74
CA ARG A 335 -17.58 -9.71 -13.37
C ARG A 335 -18.38 -10.85 -12.76
N THR A 336 -17.75 -12.00 -12.54
CA THR A 336 -18.41 -13.16 -11.94
C THR A 336 -19.01 -12.85 -10.57
N LEU A 337 -18.27 -12.18 -9.68
CA LEU A 337 -18.83 -11.76 -8.39
C LEU A 337 -19.94 -10.73 -8.57
N ALA A 338 -19.76 -9.74 -9.44
CA ALA A 338 -20.78 -8.72 -9.65
C ALA A 338 -22.09 -9.29 -10.21
N GLU A 339 -22.03 -10.29 -11.10
CA GLU A 339 -23.21 -11.02 -11.61
C GLU A 339 -23.84 -11.88 -10.53
N ALA A 340 -23.05 -12.62 -9.74
CA ALA A 340 -23.55 -13.47 -8.67
C ALA A 340 -24.24 -12.67 -7.55
N VAL A 341 -23.74 -11.48 -7.23
CA VAL A 341 -24.40 -10.55 -6.29
C VAL A 341 -25.73 -10.04 -6.87
N ARG A 342 -25.76 -9.64 -8.15
CA ARG A 342 -27.00 -9.14 -8.80
C ARG A 342 -28.07 -10.20 -8.91
N ASN A 343 -27.69 -11.43 -9.23
CA ASN A 343 -28.62 -12.55 -9.40
C ASN A 343 -29.00 -13.19 -8.05
N GLY A 344 -28.46 -12.69 -6.94
CA GLY A 344 -28.74 -13.20 -5.59
C GLY A 344 -28.16 -14.60 -5.33
N THR A 345 -27.20 -15.06 -6.14
CA THR A 345 -26.45 -16.30 -5.89
C THR A 345 -25.57 -16.16 -4.67
N VAL A 346 -24.88 -15.03 -4.54
CA VAL A 346 -24.13 -14.67 -3.32
C VAL A 346 -25.07 -13.94 -2.37
N LYS A 347 -25.20 -14.42 -1.13
CA LYS A 347 -26.14 -13.87 -0.13
C LYS A 347 -25.54 -12.75 0.72
N LEU A 348 -24.24 -12.50 0.59
CA LEU A 348 -23.57 -11.39 1.26
C LEU A 348 -24.15 -10.05 0.77
N PRO A 349 -24.43 -9.08 1.66
CA PRO A 349 -24.93 -7.76 1.27
C PRO A 349 -23.83 -6.87 0.65
N ILE A 350 -23.27 -7.29 -0.48
CA ILE A 350 -22.16 -6.61 -1.18
C ILE A 350 -22.70 -5.43 -2.00
N ASP A 351 -22.03 -4.28 -1.94
CA ASP A 351 -22.22 -3.21 -2.91
C ASP A 351 -21.53 -3.59 -4.24
N PRO A 352 -22.26 -3.89 -5.32
CA PRO A 352 -21.66 -4.33 -6.57
C PRO A 352 -20.76 -3.29 -7.23
N LYS A 353 -20.89 -1.99 -6.89
CA LYS A 353 -20.02 -0.91 -7.41
C LYS A 353 -18.64 -0.90 -6.78
N SER A 354 -18.50 -1.56 -5.65
CA SER A 354 -17.27 -1.57 -4.85
C SER A 354 -16.32 -2.72 -5.19
N ILE A 355 -16.76 -3.68 -6.00
CA ILE A 355 -16.00 -4.87 -6.36
C ILE A 355 -14.82 -4.47 -7.24
N ASN A 356 -13.61 -4.77 -6.76
CA ASN A 356 -12.37 -4.60 -7.49
C ASN A 356 -11.51 -5.86 -7.35
N VAL A 357 -10.98 -6.35 -8.46
CA VAL A 357 -10.00 -7.44 -8.48
C VAL A 357 -8.71 -6.95 -9.11
N THR A 358 -7.58 -7.23 -8.48
CA THR A 358 -6.25 -6.79 -8.91
C THR A 358 -5.29 -7.97 -8.97
N ASP A 359 -4.50 -8.04 -10.04
CA ASP A 359 -3.34 -8.92 -10.12
C ASP A 359 -2.15 -8.21 -9.44
N PRO A 360 -1.68 -8.70 -8.28
CA PRO A 360 -0.59 -8.06 -7.55
C PRO A 360 0.75 -8.10 -8.30
N ALA A 361 0.95 -9.04 -9.23
CA ALA A 361 2.20 -9.17 -9.97
C ALA A 361 2.33 -8.14 -11.11
N THR A 362 1.20 -7.79 -11.74
CA THR A 362 1.18 -6.87 -12.90
C THR A 362 0.59 -5.50 -12.56
N GLY A 363 -0.08 -5.36 -11.40
CA GLY A 363 -0.81 -4.16 -11.00
C GLY A 363 -2.14 -3.96 -11.75
N VAL A 364 -2.47 -4.83 -12.69
CA VAL A 364 -3.69 -4.72 -13.51
C VAL A 364 -4.91 -4.95 -12.62
N SER A 365 -5.87 -4.03 -12.68
CA SER A 365 -7.08 -4.05 -11.87
C SER A 365 -8.34 -3.95 -12.74
N ALA A 366 -9.41 -4.60 -12.31
CA ALA A 366 -10.73 -4.47 -12.92
C ALA A 366 -11.79 -4.18 -11.85
N ASN A 367 -12.58 -3.15 -12.10
CA ASN A 367 -13.82 -2.85 -11.38
C ASN A 367 -15.00 -3.14 -12.31
N ARG A 368 -16.07 -3.73 -11.77
CA ARG A 368 -17.34 -3.95 -12.48
C ARG A 368 -18.51 -3.25 -11.78
N SER A 369 -18.44 -1.91 -11.77
CA SER A 369 -19.61 -1.04 -11.63
C SER A 369 -20.69 -1.44 -12.66
N PRO A 370 -21.99 -1.41 -12.34
CA PRO A 370 -23.03 -1.61 -13.34
C PRO A 370 -22.93 -0.47 -14.35
N VAL A 371 -22.28 -0.72 -15.48
CA VAL A 371 -22.59 0.03 -16.68
C VAL A 371 -23.94 -0.50 -17.12
N LEU A 372 -24.90 0.41 -17.27
CA LEU A 372 -26.20 0.26 -17.91
C LEU A 372 -26.09 -0.17 -19.38
N ALA A 373 -25.16 -1.07 -19.73
CA ALA A 373 -24.91 -1.50 -21.10
C ALA A 373 -26.12 -2.22 -21.72
N SER A 374 -27.05 -2.71 -20.90
CA SER A 374 -28.33 -3.26 -21.36
C SER A 374 -29.51 -2.28 -21.35
N MET A 375 -29.36 -1.06 -20.82
CA MET A 375 -30.47 -0.09 -20.79
C MET A 375 -30.42 0.87 -21.97
N LEU A 376 -29.22 1.28 -22.40
CA LEU A 376 -29.11 2.11 -23.61
C LEU A 376 -29.60 1.34 -24.84
N THR A 377 -29.19 0.10 -25.05
CA THR A 377 -29.64 -0.71 -26.20
C THR A 377 -31.15 -0.96 -26.19
N ALA A 378 -31.74 -1.15 -25.00
CA ALA A 378 -33.19 -1.29 -24.85
C ALA A 378 -33.93 0.02 -25.22
N VAL A 379 -33.44 1.18 -24.79
CA VAL A 379 -34.04 2.49 -25.12
C VAL A 379 -33.95 2.78 -26.63
N TRP A 380 -32.82 2.45 -27.27
CA TRP A 380 -32.67 2.59 -28.73
C TRP A 380 -33.59 1.64 -29.51
N MET A 381 -33.79 0.40 -29.04
CA MET A 381 -34.71 -0.55 -29.68
C MET A 381 -36.18 -0.13 -29.52
N THR A 382 -36.58 0.37 -28.34
CA THR A 382 -37.95 0.87 -28.14
C THR A 382 -38.25 2.14 -28.95
N LEU A 383 -37.28 3.06 -29.07
CA LEU A 383 -37.46 4.30 -29.83
C LEU A 383 -37.49 4.03 -31.35
N ALA A 384 -36.69 3.08 -31.84
CA ALA A 384 -36.73 2.64 -33.24
C ALA A 384 -38.05 1.94 -33.59
N SER A 385 -38.59 1.10 -32.69
CA SER A 385 -39.91 0.48 -32.88
C SER A 385 -41.05 1.50 -32.83
N LEU A 386 -40.95 2.54 -32.00
CA LEU A 386 -41.95 3.61 -31.92
C LEU A 386 -41.94 4.50 -33.18
N LEU A 387 -40.75 4.85 -33.68
CA LEU A 387 -40.59 5.64 -34.91
C LEU A 387 -41.04 4.87 -36.15
N LEU A 388 -40.78 3.55 -36.21
CA LEU A 388 -41.25 2.72 -37.32
C LEU A 388 -42.79 2.55 -37.28
N SER A 389 -43.39 2.44 -36.09
CA SER A 389 -44.85 2.39 -35.92
C SER A 389 -45.54 3.71 -36.31
N ALA A 390 -44.88 4.86 -36.14
CA ALA A 390 -45.45 6.17 -36.48
C ALA A 390 -45.38 6.50 -37.99
N VAL A 391 -44.55 5.79 -38.76
CA VAL A 391 -44.40 5.98 -40.22
C VAL A 391 -45.30 5.03 -41.03
N ILE A 392 -45.85 3.98 -40.39
CA ILE A 392 -46.69 2.96 -41.04
C ILE A 392 -48.20 3.26 -40.88
N HIS A 393 -48.58 4.39 -40.28
CA HIS A 393 -49.97 4.82 -40.13
C HIS A 393 -50.34 6.05 -40.96
#